data_AF-X1LVX3-F1
#
_entry.id   AF-X1LVX3-F1
#
_cell.length_a   1.000
_cell.length_b   1.000
_cell.length_c   1.000
_cell.angle_alpha   90.00
_cell.angle_beta   90.00
_cell.angle_gamma   90.00
#
_symmetry.space_group_name_H-M   'P 1'
#
loop_
_entity.id
_entity.type
_entity.pdbx_description
1 polymer ?
#
loop_
_entity_poly.entity_id
_entity_poly.type
_entity_poly.pdbx_seq_one_letter_code
_entity_poly.pdbx_strand_id
1 'polypeptide(L)' 'EKGGNLPKGVHKATLDEVREIFGASSARRKWLIRNLEKIIDLARTTGRLERVIVWGSFVSNEELPQDI' A
#
# COMPACT_ATOMS: atom_id res chain seq x y z
N GLU A 1 0.53 21.37 8.93
CA GLU A 1 1.39 20.17 9.04
C GLU A 1 1.64 19.62 7.63
N LYS A 2 2.90 19.45 7.20
CA LYS A 2 3.30 19.16 5.81
C LYS A 2 4.16 17.89 5.70
N GLY A 3 3.86 16.86 6.48
CA GLY A 3 4.68 15.64 6.58
C GLY A 3 3.98 14.33 6.19
N GLY A 4 2.66 14.31 5.98
CA GLY A 4 1.94 13.14 5.44
C GLY A 4 1.94 11.86 6.29
N ASN A 5 2.58 11.83 7.46
CA ASN A 5 2.63 10.64 8.30
C ASN A 5 1.30 10.41 9.03
N LEU A 6 0.73 9.21 8.85
CA LEU A 6 -0.43 8.77 9.61
C LEU A 6 -0.10 8.70 11.12
N PRO A 7 -1.05 9.01 12.01
CA PRO A 7 -0.86 8.82 13.45
C PRO A 7 -0.54 7.35 13.78
N LYS A 8 0.04 7.08 14.95
CA LYS A 8 0.29 5.68 15.36
C LYS A 8 -1.03 4.90 15.41
N GLY A 9 -1.07 3.73 14.77
CA GLY A 9 -2.23 2.85 14.78
C GLY A 9 -2.48 2.16 13.44
N VAL A 10 -3.56 1.39 13.37
CA VAL A 10 -4.04 0.77 12.14
C VAL A 10 -5.14 1.65 11.55
N HIS A 11 -4.91 2.14 10.34
CA HIS A 11 -5.86 2.98 9.61
C HIS A 11 -6.56 2.15 8.54
N LYS A 12 -7.89 2.21 8.51
CA LYS A 12 -8.68 1.56 7.47
C LYS A 12 -8.56 2.37 6.18
N ALA A 13 -8.31 1.67 5.08
CA ALA A 13 -8.31 2.24 3.74
C ALA A 13 -8.80 1.19 2.75
N THR A 14 -9.37 1.64 1.66
CA THR A 14 -9.66 0.85 0.46
C THR A 14 -8.38 0.67 -0.35
N LEU A 15 -8.36 -0.36 -1.20
CA LEU A 15 -7.24 -0.59 -2.10
C LEU A 15 -7.08 0.57 -3.12
N ASP A 16 -8.18 1.21 -3.51
CA ASP A 16 -8.17 2.37 -4.39
C ASP A 16 -7.51 3.60 -3.72
N GLU A 17 -7.83 3.89 -2.45
CA GLU A 17 -7.16 4.95 -1.68
C GLU A 17 -5.67 4.68 -1.52
N VAL A 18 -5.29 3.42 -1.23
CA VAL A 18 -3.88 3.02 -1.13
C VAL A 18 -3.17 3.23 -2.47
N ARG A 19 -3.82 2.90 -3.60
CA ARG A 19 -3.25 3.12 -4.94
C ARG A 19 -3.08 4.59 -5.26
N GLU A 20 -4.08 5.40 -4.96
CA GLU A 20 -4.05 6.83 -5.24
C GLU A 20 -2.92 7.53 -4.47
N ILE A 21 -2.78 7.22 -3.18
CA ILE A 21 -1.82 7.89 -2.30
C ILE A 21 -0.40 7.33 -2.51
N PHE A 22 -0.25 6.01 -2.60
CA PHE A 22 1.06 5.35 -2.53
C PHE A 22 1.49 4.66 -3.83
N GLY A 23 0.59 4.47 -4.79
CA GLY A 23 0.85 3.73 -6.02
C GLY A 23 1.13 4.59 -7.26
N ALA A 24 0.91 5.90 -7.18
CA ALA A 24 0.87 6.75 -8.38
C ALA A 24 2.17 7.52 -8.70
N SER A 25 3.07 7.72 -7.73
CA SER A 25 4.15 8.72 -7.82
C SER A 25 5.31 8.38 -8.78
N SER A 26 5.60 7.08 -9.00
CA SER A 26 6.66 6.66 -9.94
C SER A 26 6.33 5.34 -10.64
N ALA A 27 7.09 4.99 -11.68
CA ALA A 27 6.94 3.71 -12.37
C ALA A 27 7.12 2.52 -11.42
N ARG A 28 8.08 2.61 -10.48
CA ARG A 28 8.30 1.61 -9.42
C ARG A 28 7.07 1.48 -8.53
N ARG A 29 6.52 2.60 -8.06
CA ARG A 29 5.31 2.61 -7.20
C ARG A 29 4.08 2.03 -7.93
N LYS A 30 3.91 2.36 -9.22
CA LYS A 30 2.86 1.78 -10.07
C LYS A 30 3.03 0.27 -10.26
N TRP A 31 4.27 -0.23 -10.35
CA TRP A 31 4.53 -1.66 -10.43
C TRP A 31 4.26 -2.36 -9.10
N LEU A 32 4.71 -1.79 -7.99
CA LEU A 32 4.50 -2.31 -6.64
C LEU A 32 3.00 -2.43 -6.29
N ILE A 33 2.21 -1.38 -6.55
CA ILE A 33 0.76 -1.42 -6.26
C ILE A 33 0.03 -2.46 -7.12
N ARG A 34 0.38 -2.62 -8.39
CA ARG A 34 -0.20 -3.65 -9.26
C ARG A 34 0.11 -5.07 -8.78
N ASN A 35 1.29 -5.29 -8.20
CA ASN A 35 1.61 -6.59 -7.61
C ASN A 35 0.85 -6.82 -6.31
N LEU A 36 0.69 -5.79 -5.47
CA LEU A 36 -0.15 -5.89 -4.29
C LEU A 36 -1.60 -6.22 -4.65
N GLU A 37 -2.18 -5.54 -5.65
CA GLU A 37 -3.52 -5.84 -6.18
C GLU A 37 -3.65 -7.31 -6.59
N LYS A 38 -2.70 -7.83 -7.39
CA LYS A 38 -2.68 -9.25 -7.81
C LYS A 38 -2.60 -10.23 -6.63
N ILE A 39 -1.78 -9.94 -5.63
CA ILE A 39 -1.63 -10.80 -4.44
C ILE A 39 -2.94 -10.81 -3.64
N ILE A 40 -3.57 -9.66 -3.46
CA ILE A 40 -4.85 -9.54 -2.75
C ILE A 40 -5.93 -10.32 -3.52
N ASP A 41 -6.01 -10.17 -4.83
CA ASP A 41 -6.97 -10.90 -5.65
C ASP A 41 -6.75 -12.41 -5.59
N LEU A 42 -5.49 -12.87 -5.65
CA LEU A 42 -5.16 -14.28 -5.46
C LEU A 42 -5.58 -14.77 -4.06
N ALA A 43 -5.27 -14.01 -3.01
CA ALA A 43 -5.63 -14.37 -1.65
C ALA A 43 -7.16 -14.42 -1.45
N ARG A 44 -7.92 -13.53 -2.10
CA ARG A 44 -9.39 -13.56 -2.10
C ARG A 44 -9.94 -14.86 -2.68
N THR A 45 -9.30 -15.43 -3.70
CA THR A 45 -9.77 -16.70 -4.31
C THR A 45 -9.76 -17.88 -3.34
N THR A 46 -9.00 -17.81 -2.25
CA THR A 46 -8.96 -18.85 -1.23
C THR A 46 -10.22 -18.90 -0.35
N GLY A 47 -11.02 -17.82 -0.34
CA GLY A 47 -12.15 -17.66 0.57
C GLY A 47 -11.77 -17.53 2.06
N ARG A 48 -10.47 -17.40 2.37
CA ARG A 48 -9.93 -17.38 3.75
C ARG A 48 -9.24 -16.06 4.10
N LEU A 49 -9.29 -15.06 3.23
CA LEU A 49 -8.70 -13.76 3.48
C LEU A 49 -9.58 -12.94 4.43
N GLU A 50 -9.14 -12.78 5.68
CA GLU A 50 -9.85 -11.93 6.65
C GLU A 50 -9.46 -10.46 6.54
N ARG A 51 -8.16 -10.16 6.54
CA ARG A 51 -7.62 -8.79 6.51
C ARG A 51 -6.26 -8.75 5.83
N VAL A 52 -5.95 -7.59 5.23
CA VAL A 52 -4.63 -7.26 4.69
C VAL A 52 -4.09 -6.07 5.49
N ILE A 53 -2.88 -6.21 6.04
CA ILE A 53 -2.18 -5.12 6.73
C ILE A 53 -0.97 -4.75 5.88
N VAL A 54 -0.91 -3.49 5.45
CA VAL A 54 0.20 -2.92 4.68
C VAL A 54 0.95 -1.95 5.59
N TRP A 55 2.27 -2.11 5.68
CA TRP A 55 3.12 -1.32 6.58
C TRP A 55 4.49 -1.04 5.96
N GLY A 56 5.36 -0.42 6.77
CA GLY A 56 6.74 -0.14 6.39
C GLY A 56 6.83 0.96 5.35
N SER A 57 7.91 0.94 4.59
CA SER A 57 8.23 1.86 3.51
C SER A 57 7.20 1.94 2.39
N PHE A 58 6.34 0.92 2.25
CA PHE A 58 5.26 0.96 1.27
C PHE A 58 4.26 2.07 1.59
N VAL A 59 4.02 2.41 2.86
CA VAL A 59 3.06 3.46 3.27
C VAL A 59 3.75 4.83 3.25
N SER A 60 4.44 5.11 2.16
CA SER A 60 5.13 6.38 1.89
C SER A 60 4.96 6.75 0.42
N ASN A 61 4.89 8.06 0.14
CA ASN A 61 4.88 8.59 -1.22
C ASN A 61 6.29 8.88 -1.77
N GLU A 62 7.32 8.66 -0.96
CA GLU A 62 8.73 8.74 -1.36
C GLU A 62 9.02 7.75 -2.49
N GLU A 63 9.81 8.16 -3.48
CA GLU A 63 10.14 7.33 -4.63
C GLU A 63 11.04 6.14 -4.25
N LEU A 64 12.02 6.41 -3.38
CA LEU A 64 12.94 5.46 -2.79
C LEU A 64 12.88 5.66 -1.27
N PRO A 65 11.82 5.16 -0.60
CA PRO A 65 11.86 5.06 0.85
C PRO A 65 13.06 4.17 1.19
N GLN A 66 13.83 4.51 2.22
CA GLN A 66 15.06 3.81 2.61
C GLN A 66 14.78 2.37 3.09
N ASP A 67 14.41 1.51 2.15
CA ASP A 67 14.36 0.06 2.28
C ASP A 67 15.80 -0.41 2.55
N ILE A 68 16.09 -0.84 3.78
CA ILE A 68 17.30 -1.62 4.09
C ILE A 68 17.11 -3.03 3.53
#